data_AF-A0A644WR72-F1
#
_entry.id   AF-A0A644WR72-F1
#
_cell.length_a   1.000
_cell.length_b   1.000
_cell.length_c   1.000
_cell.angle_alpha   90.00
_cell.angle_beta   90.00
_cell.angle_gamma   90.00
#
_symmetry.space_group_name_H-M   'P 1'
#
loop_
_entity.id
_entity.type
_entity.pdbx_description
1 polymer ?
#
loop_
_entity_poly.entity_id
_entity_poly.type
_entity_poly.pdbx_seq_one_letter_code
_entity_poly.pdbx_strand_id
1 'polypeptide(L)'
;MNFSYEELYSMYGQYDTFISIVFHRGSESFHKFGSTLMGVIKYTLEERTELENILKKDEIPRTENVIHFTPSELEKLSLEQIEFLDKTGFLCSDIFEVSSVNLPRKNRFIDKKKKEIPNTINIEIDAKDWQDINMITFGFLNSRYIKGNPLSPNEMNQYLGLREYYNKENSISPFKELAYQEDQATLKNEVRFYELKSKFDDLVINEDEMKEFAQQIISKYSYRENLIKVEIRKSAERLNQLSQEFGDQIERLKDICHKYEERVVLFGEKLIFLNFERFLHIYIRHVTETQIGNRFQGKTVFQYKFDDIIRVISLVMDVASNDIQEHFRNFPDKIYRRMGARSIYYDGHYYRVEIEPNGSLITFHPYNNCEEKDADNEE
;
A
#
# COMPACT_ATOMS: atom_id res chain seq x y z
N MET A 1 -19.75 3.53 36.01
CA MET A 1 -19.07 3.65 34.71
C MET A 1 -17.89 4.60 34.90
N ASN A 2 -16.66 4.09 34.83
CA ASN A 2 -15.45 4.90 35.04
C ASN A 2 -15.10 5.72 33.79
N PHE A 3 -15.30 5.14 32.61
CA PHE A 3 -15.01 5.76 31.32
C PHE A 3 -16.24 5.69 30.42
N SER A 4 -16.54 6.78 29.71
CA SER A 4 -17.47 6.79 28.58
C SER A 4 -16.76 6.61 27.24
N TYR A 5 -17.52 6.33 26.19
CA TYR A 5 -16.97 6.22 24.84
C TYR A 5 -16.29 7.51 24.37
N GLU A 6 -16.91 8.66 24.63
CA GLU A 6 -16.40 9.99 24.30
C GLU A 6 -15.13 10.33 25.08
N GLU A 7 -15.06 9.95 26.36
CA GLU A 7 -13.88 10.17 27.20
C GLU A 7 -12.67 9.40 26.67
N LEU A 8 -12.86 8.12 26.31
CA LEU A 8 -11.80 7.28 25.74
C LEU A 8 -11.30 7.86 24.41
N TYR A 9 -12.21 8.31 23.55
CA TYR A 9 -11.83 8.96 22.29
C TYR A 9 -11.07 10.27 22.54
N SER A 10 -11.61 11.14 23.38
CA SER A 10 -11.02 12.45 23.69
C SER A 10 -9.62 12.32 24.29
N MET A 11 -9.42 11.37 25.21
CA MET A 11 -8.14 11.24 25.92
C MET A 11 -7.09 10.45 25.12
N TYR A 12 -7.51 9.45 24.33
CA TYR A 12 -6.60 8.47 23.74
C TYR A 12 -6.88 8.21 22.26
N GLY A 13 -8.15 7.96 21.92
CA GLY A 13 -8.57 7.49 20.60
C GLY A 13 -8.29 8.47 19.46
N GLN A 14 -8.55 9.76 19.66
CA GLN A 14 -8.33 10.81 18.65
C GLN A 14 -6.84 10.99 18.28
N TYR A 15 -5.95 10.42 19.08
CA TYR A 15 -4.49 10.48 18.91
C TYR A 15 -3.86 9.13 18.55
N ASP A 16 -4.66 8.08 18.39
CA ASP A 16 -4.20 6.70 18.19
C ASP A 16 -3.16 6.27 19.23
N THR A 17 -3.40 6.66 20.48
CA THR A 17 -2.42 6.44 21.55
C THR A 17 -2.34 4.95 21.87
N PHE A 18 -1.13 4.42 21.97
CA PHE A 18 -0.91 3.11 22.58
C PHE A 18 -1.19 3.18 24.08
N ILE A 19 -2.13 2.38 24.55
CA ILE A 19 -2.64 2.37 25.92
C ILE A 19 -2.54 0.99 26.55
N SER A 20 -2.54 0.95 27.87
CA SER A 20 -2.76 -0.24 28.68
C SER A 20 -4.06 -0.10 29.45
N ILE A 21 -4.97 -1.03 29.25
CA ILE A 21 -6.29 -1.11 29.89
C ILE A 21 -6.21 -2.12 31.03
N VAL A 22 -6.78 -1.78 32.18
CA VAL A 22 -7.05 -2.72 33.28
C VAL A 22 -8.56 -2.91 33.36
N PHE A 23 -9.02 -4.16 33.35
CA PHE A 23 -10.44 -4.48 33.45
C PHE A 23 -10.91 -4.61 34.91
N HIS A 24 -12.18 -4.31 35.15
CA HIS A 24 -12.83 -4.61 36.42
C HIS A 24 -12.77 -6.12 36.71
N ARG A 25 -12.39 -6.50 37.94
CA ARG A 25 -12.37 -7.90 38.35
C ARG A 25 -13.76 -8.52 38.20
N GLY A 26 -13.84 -9.64 37.49
CA GLY A 26 -15.08 -10.38 37.26
C GLY A 26 -15.94 -9.86 36.11
N SER A 27 -15.48 -8.87 35.33
CA SER A 27 -16.16 -8.49 34.08
C SER A 27 -15.99 -9.55 33.01
N GLU A 28 -16.84 -9.50 31.98
CA GLU A 28 -16.73 -10.43 30.84
C GLU A 28 -15.36 -10.27 30.14
N SER A 29 -14.92 -9.04 29.96
CA SER A 29 -13.60 -8.73 29.40
C SER A 29 -12.45 -9.27 30.25
N PHE A 30 -12.55 -9.21 31.58
CA PHE A 30 -11.55 -9.78 32.47
C PHE A 30 -11.42 -11.30 32.28
N HIS A 31 -12.55 -11.99 32.16
CA HIS A 31 -12.55 -13.43 31.94
C HIS A 31 -12.04 -13.83 30.56
N LYS A 32 -12.31 -13.01 29.54
CA LYS A 32 -11.87 -13.28 28.16
C LYS A 32 -10.42 -12.93 27.91
N PHE A 33 -9.93 -11.77 28.35
CA PHE A 33 -8.61 -11.26 27.97
C PHE A 33 -7.61 -11.24 29.12
N GLY A 34 -8.05 -11.52 30.35
CA GLY A 34 -7.24 -11.41 31.56
C GLY A 34 -7.36 -10.03 32.21
N SER A 35 -6.44 -9.74 33.13
CA SER A 35 -6.49 -8.49 33.92
C SER A 35 -6.18 -7.23 33.12
N THR A 36 -5.35 -7.36 32.09
CA THR A 36 -4.77 -6.23 31.36
C THR A 36 -4.78 -6.48 29.87
N LEU A 37 -4.93 -5.42 29.08
CA LEU A 37 -4.87 -5.46 27.62
C LEU A 37 -4.15 -4.21 27.11
N MET A 38 -3.06 -4.40 26.37
CA MET A 38 -2.27 -3.33 25.76
C MET A 38 -2.52 -3.24 24.27
N GLY A 39 -2.57 -2.02 23.72
CA GLY A 39 -2.82 -1.81 22.31
C GLY A 39 -3.41 -0.44 21.97
N VAL A 40 -4.16 -0.36 20.87
CA VAL A 40 -4.75 0.89 20.35
C VAL A 40 -6.24 0.69 20.09
N ILE A 41 -7.06 1.65 20.51
CA ILE A 41 -8.50 1.64 20.21
C ILE A 41 -8.73 1.87 18.72
N LYS A 42 -9.56 1.04 18.10
CA LYS A 42 -9.97 1.18 16.71
C LYS A 42 -11.27 1.95 16.62
N TYR A 43 -11.37 2.76 15.57
CA TYR A 43 -12.58 3.47 15.20
C TYR A 43 -12.75 3.36 13.69
N THR A 44 -13.99 3.22 13.24
CA THR A 44 -14.37 3.43 11.84
C THR A 44 -14.38 4.92 11.50
N LEU A 45 -14.41 5.25 10.20
CA LEU A 45 -14.48 6.64 9.77
C LEU A 45 -15.75 7.35 10.29
N GLU A 46 -16.88 6.63 10.33
CA GLU A 46 -18.16 7.16 10.82
C GLU A 46 -18.08 7.50 12.31
N GLU A 47 -17.60 6.56 13.12
CA GLU A 47 -17.43 6.77 14.56
C GLU A 47 -16.49 7.94 14.86
N ARG A 48 -15.34 8.02 14.17
CA ARG A 48 -14.43 9.17 14.36
C ARG A 48 -15.10 10.48 13.99
N THR A 49 -15.80 10.53 12.85
CA THR A 49 -16.46 11.75 12.39
C THR A 49 -17.56 12.19 13.36
N GLU A 50 -18.35 11.24 13.86
CA GLU A 50 -19.39 11.50 14.86
C GLU A 50 -18.78 12.01 16.17
N LEU A 51 -17.76 11.32 16.69
CA LEU A 51 -17.07 11.70 17.93
C LEU A 51 -16.39 13.06 17.81
N GLU A 52 -15.73 13.37 16.71
CA GLU A 52 -15.16 14.70 16.44
C GLU A 52 -16.22 15.81 16.43
N ASN A 53 -17.44 15.50 16.01
CA ASN A 53 -18.54 16.47 16.05
C ASN A 53 -19.15 16.58 17.45
N ILE A 54 -19.20 15.49 18.21
CA ILE A 54 -19.64 15.50 19.60
C ILE A 54 -18.68 16.33 20.47
N LEU A 55 -17.37 16.18 20.29
CA LEU A 55 -16.36 16.92 21.07
C LEU A 55 -16.36 18.44 20.83
N LYS A 56 -17.08 18.93 19.82
CA LYS A 56 -17.28 20.37 19.56
C LYS A 56 -18.50 20.95 20.28
N LYS A 57 -19.35 20.11 20.88
CA LYS A 57 -20.54 20.55 21.63
C LYS A 57 -20.14 21.02 23.02
N ASP A 58 -20.91 21.97 23.57
CA ASP A 58 -20.69 22.48 24.93
C ASP A 58 -20.93 21.41 26.00
N GLU A 59 -21.93 20.54 25.78
CA GLU A 59 -22.22 19.38 26.63
C GLU A 59 -21.86 18.09 25.91
N ILE A 60 -20.83 17.40 26.41
CA ILE A 60 -20.38 16.11 25.89
C ILE A 60 -21.14 15.02 26.66
N PRO A 61 -21.93 14.18 25.97
CA PRO A 61 -22.61 13.06 26.61
C PRO A 61 -21.59 12.03 27.11
N ARG A 62 -22.01 11.25 28.12
CA ARG A 62 -21.24 10.08 28.58
C ARG A 62 -22.03 8.83 28.24
N THR A 63 -21.70 8.19 27.12
CA THR A 63 -22.43 7.03 26.62
C THR A 63 -21.64 5.74 26.80
N GLU A 64 -22.40 4.64 26.98
CA GLU A 64 -21.88 3.28 26.93
C GLU A 64 -21.87 2.79 25.49
N ASN A 65 -20.71 2.34 25.06
CA ASN A 65 -20.54 1.74 23.76
C ASN A 65 -19.46 0.64 23.78
N VAL A 66 -19.45 -0.13 22.71
CA VAL A 66 -18.44 -1.13 22.41
C VAL A 66 -17.15 -0.45 21.94
N ILE A 67 -16.03 -1.02 22.37
CA ILE A 67 -14.66 -0.63 22.03
C ILE A 67 -14.05 -1.74 21.18
N HIS A 68 -13.76 -1.44 19.92
CA HIS A 68 -12.91 -2.29 19.09
C HIS A 68 -11.44 -1.97 19.35
N PHE A 69 -10.57 -2.98 19.27
CA PHE A 69 -9.21 -2.85 19.77
C PHE A 69 -8.18 -3.60 18.93
N THR A 70 -7.04 -2.96 18.68
CA THR A 70 -5.84 -3.61 18.12
C THR A 70 -4.94 -4.01 19.28
N PRO A 71 -4.85 -5.29 19.66
CA PRO A 71 -3.93 -5.70 20.70
C PRO A 71 -2.47 -5.54 20.25
N SER A 72 -1.58 -5.33 21.20
CA SER A 72 -0.14 -5.36 20.97
C SER A 72 0.31 -6.76 20.57
N GLU A 73 1.33 -6.87 19.71
CA GLU A 73 1.97 -8.15 19.39
C GLU A 73 2.63 -8.82 20.62
N LEU A 74 2.86 -8.05 21.69
CA LEU A 74 3.36 -8.57 22.96
C LEU A 74 2.28 -9.30 23.77
N GLU A 75 1.00 -9.10 23.45
CA GLU A 75 -0.11 -9.77 24.11
C GLU A 75 -0.21 -11.23 23.65
N LYS A 76 -0.32 -12.15 24.61
CA LYS A 76 -0.46 -13.58 24.33
C LYS A 76 -1.93 -13.97 24.14
N LEU A 77 -2.57 -13.39 23.13
CA LEU A 77 -3.94 -13.69 22.76
C LEU A 77 -4.01 -14.76 21.66
N SER A 78 -5.04 -15.59 21.73
CA SER A 78 -5.44 -16.49 20.65
C SER A 78 -5.99 -15.71 19.46
N LEU A 79 -5.96 -16.32 18.27
CA LEU A 79 -6.55 -15.73 17.06
C LEU A 79 -8.04 -15.41 17.24
N GLU A 80 -8.79 -16.27 17.94
CA GLU A 80 -10.21 -16.04 18.25
C GLU A 80 -10.43 -14.80 19.13
N GLN A 81 -9.56 -14.57 20.12
CA GLN A 81 -9.64 -13.36 20.96
C GLN A 81 -9.30 -12.10 20.17
N ILE A 82 -8.30 -12.16 19.29
CA ILE A 82 -7.92 -11.03 18.41
C ILE A 82 -9.07 -10.70 17.47
N GLU A 83 -9.68 -11.70 16.84
CA GLU A 83 -10.84 -11.53 15.97
C GLU A 83 -12.06 -10.97 16.75
N PHE A 84 -12.27 -11.42 17.98
CA PHE A 84 -13.33 -10.89 18.84
C PHE A 84 -13.10 -9.41 19.16
N LEU A 85 -11.87 -8.99 19.50
CA LEU A 85 -11.53 -7.58 19.75
C LEU A 85 -11.73 -6.71 18.51
N ASP A 86 -11.51 -7.27 17.32
CA ASP A 86 -11.66 -6.57 16.05
C ASP A 86 -13.11 -6.42 15.60
N LYS A 87 -13.94 -7.47 15.76
CA LYS A 87 -15.32 -7.51 15.24
C LYS A 87 -16.38 -7.19 16.29
N THR A 88 -16.23 -7.70 17.50
CA THR A 88 -17.23 -7.61 18.56
C THR A 88 -16.85 -6.62 19.65
N GLY A 89 -15.57 -6.46 19.95
CA GLY A 89 -15.06 -5.51 20.94
C GLY A 89 -15.51 -5.82 22.38
N PHE A 90 -15.32 -4.85 23.28
CA PHE A 90 -15.75 -4.93 24.67
C PHE A 90 -16.41 -3.64 25.14
N LEU A 91 -17.21 -3.68 26.21
CA LEU A 91 -17.88 -2.47 26.72
C LEU A 91 -16.89 -1.55 27.45
N CYS A 92 -17.01 -0.24 27.23
CA CYS A 92 -16.23 0.76 27.98
C CYS A 92 -16.46 0.71 29.50
N SER A 93 -17.62 0.21 29.95
CA SER A 93 -17.93 0.01 31.37
C SER A 93 -17.12 -1.10 32.04
N ASP A 94 -16.53 -2.02 31.28
CA ASP A 94 -15.63 -3.07 31.80
C ASP A 94 -14.26 -2.50 32.19
N ILE A 95 -13.91 -1.29 31.74
CA ILE A 95 -12.62 -0.66 31.98
C ILE A 95 -12.57 -0.06 33.39
N PHE A 96 -11.62 -0.53 34.19
CA PHE A 96 -11.31 0.02 35.50
C PHE A 96 -10.33 1.20 35.39
N GLU A 97 -9.26 1.04 34.63
CA GLU A 97 -8.16 2.01 34.51
C GLU A 97 -7.56 2.00 33.10
N VAL A 98 -7.08 3.16 32.63
CA VAL A 98 -6.31 3.32 31.38
C VAL A 98 -5.02 4.08 31.68
N SER A 99 -3.89 3.54 31.23
CA SER A 99 -2.58 4.20 31.33
C SER A 99 -1.94 4.33 29.95
N SER A 100 -1.17 5.41 29.76
CA SER A 100 -0.41 5.66 28.54
C SER A 100 0.83 6.49 28.82
N VAL A 101 1.80 6.45 27.90
CA VAL A 101 2.98 7.32 28.00
C VAL A 101 2.57 8.75 27.63
N ASN A 102 2.94 9.71 28.47
CA ASN A 102 2.63 11.12 28.24
C ASN A 102 3.62 11.75 27.24
N LEU A 103 3.45 11.43 25.95
CA LEU A 103 4.17 12.07 24.85
C LEU A 103 3.31 13.19 24.23
N PRO A 104 3.92 14.20 23.57
CA PRO A 104 3.19 15.13 22.73
C PRO A 104 2.37 14.38 21.69
N ARG A 105 1.05 14.62 21.69
CA ARG A 105 0.09 13.94 20.83
C ARG A 105 -0.52 14.92 19.85
N LYS A 106 -0.81 14.44 18.63
CA LYS A 106 -1.45 15.22 17.58
C LYS A 106 -2.56 14.38 16.98
N ASN A 107 -3.74 14.98 16.86
CA ASN A 107 -4.85 14.34 16.17
C ASN A 107 -4.54 14.34 14.67
N ARG A 108 -4.15 13.18 14.15
CA ARG A 108 -3.76 13.00 12.75
C ARG A 108 -4.98 12.97 11.84
N PHE A 109 -6.15 12.61 12.35
CA PHE A 109 -7.38 12.53 11.57
C PHE A 109 -7.87 13.92 11.11
N ILE A 110 -7.83 14.93 11.98
CA ILE A 110 -8.28 16.29 11.63
C ILE A 110 -7.22 17.13 10.92
N ASP A 111 -5.97 16.66 10.83
CA ASP A 111 -4.90 17.40 10.18
C ASP A 111 -5.14 17.50 8.67
N LYS A 112 -5.16 18.71 8.15
CA LYS A 112 -5.37 18.99 6.71
C LYS A 112 -4.08 19.30 5.96
N LYS A 113 -2.94 19.37 6.67
CA LYS A 113 -1.64 19.67 6.06
C LYS A 113 -1.04 18.41 5.44
N LYS A 114 -0.02 18.60 4.59
CA LYS A 114 0.81 17.48 4.16
C LYS A 114 1.48 16.83 5.39
N LYS A 115 1.33 15.53 5.50
CA LYS A 115 1.85 14.64 6.50
C LYS A 115 3.20 14.09 6.07
N GLU A 116 4.06 13.90 7.06
CA GLU A 116 5.25 13.07 6.95
C GLU A 116 4.91 11.68 7.48
N ILE A 117 5.54 10.66 6.90
CA ILE A 117 5.40 9.28 7.37
C ILE A 117 6.04 9.18 8.76
N PRO A 118 5.28 8.75 9.79
CA PRO A 118 5.79 8.68 11.16
C PRO A 118 6.97 7.70 11.26
N ASN A 119 7.85 7.94 12.24
CA ASN A 119 8.98 7.07 12.59
C ASN A 119 9.93 6.76 11.40
N THR A 120 10.08 7.69 10.47
CA THR A 120 11.02 7.55 9.34
C THR A 120 12.46 7.72 9.80
N ILE A 121 13.30 6.72 9.55
CA ILE A 121 14.75 6.79 9.72
C ILE A 121 15.37 6.83 8.32
N ASN A 122 16.08 7.91 8.02
CA ASN A 122 16.81 8.04 6.76
C ASN A 122 18.20 7.44 6.93
N ILE A 123 18.53 6.45 6.11
CA ILE A 123 19.85 5.85 6.05
C ILE A 123 20.48 6.26 4.72
N GLU A 124 21.54 7.05 4.79
CA GLU A 124 22.29 7.45 3.60
C GLU A 124 23.26 6.32 3.21
N ILE A 125 23.18 5.89 1.96
CA ILE A 125 24.04 4.86 1.39
C ILE A 125 24.82 5.50 0.24
N ASP A 126 26.16 5.50 0.31
CA ASP A 126 27.00 5.90 -0.82
C ASP A 126 27.08 4.74 -1.82
N ALA A 127 26.44 4.90 -2.98
CA ALA A 127 26.32 3.87 -4.01
C ALA A 127 27.30 4.07 -5.18
N LYS A 128 28.31 4.94 -5.04
CA LYS A 128 29.26 5.26 -6.13
C LYS A 128 30.02 4.06 -6.70
N ASP A 129 30.18 2.99 -5.91
CA ASP A 129 30.95 1.80 -6.27
C ASP A 129 30.10 0.53 -6.45
N TRP A 130 28.78 0.64 -6.62
CA TRP A 130 27.90 -0.53 -6.77
C TRP A 130 27.96 -1.12 -8.20
N GLN A 131 29.14 -1.58 -8.60
CA GLN A 131 29.38 -2.28 -9.87
C GLN A 131 28.68 -3.66 -9.93
N ASP A 132 28.08 -4.11 -8.82
CA ASP A 132 27.50 -5.44 -8.66
C ASP A 132 25.96 -5.45 -8.50
N ILE A 133 25.25 -4.40 -8.92
CA ILE A 133 23.77 -4.32 -8.79
C ILE A 133 23.09 -5.53 -9.43
N ASN A 134 23.53 -5.95 -10.62
CA ASN A 134 22.99 -7.13 -11.30
C ASN A 134 23.21 -8.39 -10.45
N MET A 135 24.37 -8.54 -9.82
CA MET A 135 24.70 -9.71 -8.99
C MET A 135 23.88 -9.71 -7.70
N ILE A 136 23.74 -8.56 -7.03
CA ILE A 136 22.94 -8.41 -5.81
C ILE A 136 21.47 -8.73 -6.12
N THR A 137 20.95 -8.15 -7.19
CA THR A 137 19.56 -8.36 -7.64
C THR A 137 19.33 -9.82 -8.00
N PHE A 138 20.25 -10.44 -8.74
CA PHE A 138 20.16 -11.87 -9.07
C PHE A 138 20.21 -12.73 -7.81
N GLY A 139 21.12 -12.46 -6.88
CA GLY A 139 21.22 -13.18 -5.61
C GLY A 139 19.94 -13.11 -4.78
N PHE A 140 19.33 -11.93 -4.68
CA PHE A 140 18.06 -11.72 -4.01
C PHE A 140 16.91 -12.53 -4.67
N LEU A 141 16.72 -12.37 -5.98
CA LEU A 141 15.65 -13.04 -6.72
C LEU A 141 15.84 -14.56 -6.75
N ASN A 142 17.06 -15.04 -6.98
CA ASN A 142 17.40 -16.46 -6.98
C ASN A 142 17.16 -17.11 -5.61
N SER A 143 17.54 -16.42 -4.52
CA SER A 143 17.28 -16.90 -3.16
C SER A 143 15.78 -17.06 -2.88
N ARG A 144 14.96 -16.10 -3.33
CA ARG A 144 13.50 -16.19 -3.22
C ARG A 144 12.93 -17.32 -4.05
N TYR A 145 13.35 -17.44 -5.31
CA TYR A 145 12.90 -18.48 -6.22
C TYR A 145 13.22 -19.89 -5.70
N ILE A 146 14.47 -20.13 -5.26
CA ILE A 146 14.90 -21.44 -4.71
C ILE A 146 14.12 -21.82 -3.45
N LYS A 147 13.75 -20.84 -2.63
CA LYS A 147 12.94 -21.05 -1.42
C LYS A 147 11.45 -21.23 -1.71
N GLY A 148 11.02 -21.14 -2.97
CA GLY A 148 9.61 -21.21 -3.35
C GLY A 148 8.81 -19.95 -3.01
N ASN A 149 9.48 -18.83 -2.71
CA ASN A 149 8.78 -17.56 -2.48
C ASN A 149 8.30 -16.99 -3.82
N PRO A 150 7.08 -16.41 -3.87
CA PRO A 150 6.55 -15.83 -5.10
C PRO A 150 7.42 -14.65 -5.56
N LEU A 151 7.47 -14.43 -6.88
CA LEU A 151 8.02 -13.23 -7.52
C LEU A 151 6.87 -12.54 -8.27
N SER A 152 6.88 -11.22 -8.35
CA SER A 152 5.96 -10.50 -9.24
C SER A 152 6.23 -10.85 -10.72
N PRO A 153 5.30 -10.60 -11.65
CA PRO A 153 5.54 -10.83 -13.08
C PRO A 153 6.82 -10.15 -13.58
N ASN A 154 7.07 -8.90 -13.17
CA ASN A 154 8.28 -8.17 -13.56
C ASN A 154 9.54 -8.73 -12.87
N GLU A 155 9.48 -9.05 -11.57
CA GLU A 155 10.59 -9.69 -10.85
C GLU A 155 10.96 -11.05 -11.47
N MET A 156 9.97 -11.82 -11.94
CA MET A 156 10.20 -13.08 -12.63
C MET A 156 10.92 -12.86 -13.96
N ASN A 157 10.46 -11.91 -14.78
CA ASN A 157 11.14 -11.57 -16.04
C ASN A 157 12.58 -11.10 -15.80
N GLN A 158 12.79 -10.30 -14.75
CA GLN A 158 14.12 -9.84 -14.34
C GLN A 158 15.02 -10.98 -13.89
N TYR A 159 14.49 -11.90 -13.07
CA TYR A 159 15.21 -13.10 -12.63
C TYR A 159 15.64 -13.96 -13.82
N LEU A 160 14.73 -14.23 -14.77
CA LEU A 160 15.02 -15.03 -15.95
C LEU A 160 16.06 -14.36 -16.86
N GLY A 161 15.96 -13.04 -17.07
CA GLY A 161 16.92 -12.28 -17.88
C GLY A 161 18.33 -12.24 -17.26
N LEU A 162 18.42 -12.05 -15.94
CA LEU A 162 19.69 -12.12 -15.20
C LEU A 162 20.28 -13.53 -15.22
N ARG A 163 19.44 -14.56 -15.15
CA ARG A 163 19.88 -15.95 -15.20
C ARG A 163 20.48 -16.30 -16.57
N GLU A 164 19.86 -15.83 -17.65
CA GLU A 164 20.40 -15.93 -19.01
C GLU A 164 21.74 -15.19 -19.11
N TYR A 165 21.79 -13.94 -18.64
CA TYR A 165 23.00 -13.12 -18.65
C TYR A 165 24.20 -13.81 -17.96
N TYR A 166 23.97 -14.42 -16.78
CA TYR A 166 25.01 -15.13 -16.04
C TYR A 166 25.34 -16.55 -16.55
N ASN A 167 24.76 -16.97 -17.68
CA ASN A 167 24.95 -18.30 -18.29
C ASN A 167 24.82 -19.45 -17.28
N LYS A 168 23.85 -19.37 -16.37
CA LYS A 168 23.54 -20.50 -15.49
C LYS A 168 22.94 -21.63 -16.34
N GLU A 169 23.15 -22.89 -15.96
CA GLU A 169 22.58 -24.02 -16.72
C GLU A 169 21.06 -23.86 -16.86
N ASN A 170 20.64 -23.55 -18.08
CA ASN A 170 19.27 -23.21 -18.48
C ASN A 170 18.54 -24.39 -19.15
N SER A 171 19.15 -25.58 -19.09
CA SER A 171 18.66 -26.83 -19.66
C SER A 171 17.63 -27.55 -18.78
N ILE A 172 17.30 -27.02 -17.61
CA ILE A 172 16.44 -27.68 -16.61
C ILE A 172 15.02 -27.07 -16.67
N SER A 173 14.00 -27.89 -16.96
CA SER A 173 12.57 -27.52 -16.76
C SER A 173 12.36 -27.18 -15.27
N PRO A 174 11.72 -26.05 -14.93
CA PRO A 174 10.78 -25.26 -15.74
C PRO A 174 11.35 -24.02 -16.45
N PHE A 175 12.66 -23.76 -16.42
CA PHE A 175 13.23 -22.51 -16.95
C PHE A 175 12.88 -22.26 -18.42
N LYS A 176 13.01 -23.31 -19.26
CA LYS A 176 12.80 -23.19 -20.70
C LYS A 176 11.38 -22.74 -21.07
N GLU A 177 10.37 -23.19 -20.33
CA GLU A 177 8.96 -22.85 -20.55
C GLU A 177 8.64 -21.42 -20.11
N LEU A 178 9.32 -20.94 -19.07
CA LEU A 178 9.11 -19.61 -18.52
C LEU A 178 9.85 -18.54 -19.32
N ALA A 179 11.08 -18.80 -19.75
CA ALA A 179 11.96 -17.81 -20.38
C ALA A 179 11.81 -17.70 -21.92
N TYR A 180 11.48 -18.81 -22.61
CA TYR A 180 11.46 -18.85 -24.07
C TYR A 180 10.03 -18.89 -24.63
N GLN A 181 9.91 -18.49 -25.89
CA GLN A 181 8.69 -18.66 -26.68
C GLN A 181 8.41 -20.14 -26.96
N GLU A 182 7.29 -20.43 -27.63
CA GLU A 182 6.89 -21.80 -27.99
C GLU A 182 7.92 -22.53 -28.87
N ASP A 183 8.73 -21.77 -29.63
CA ASP A 183 9.85 -22.29 -30.42
C ASP A 183 11.02 -22.82 -29.57
N GLN A 184 11.01 -22.53 -28.26
CA GLN A 184 12.04 -22.87 -27.28
C GLN A 184 13.47 -22.43 -27.66
N ALA A 185 13.59 -21.46 -28.56
CA ALA A 185 14.84 -20.94 -29.08
C ALA A 185 14.94 -19.42 -28.91
N THR A 186 13.80 -18.73 -28.95
CA THR A 186 13.72 -17.28 -28.83
C THR A 186 13.26 -16.91 -27.42
N LEU A 187 13.98 -16.02 -26.74
CA LEU A 187 13.54 -15.50 -25.44
C LEU A 187 12.25 -14.70 -25.59
N LYS A 188 11.40 -14.72 -24.57
CA LYS A 188 10.28 -13.77 -24.46
C LYS A 188 10.85 -12.36 -24.40
N ASN A 189 10.18 -11.40 -25.05
CA ASN A 189 10.68 -10.04 -25.20
C ASN A 189 11.00 -9.37 -23.85
N GLU A 190 10.17 -9.61 -22.84
CA GLU A 190 10.33 -9.07 -21.49
C GLU A 190 11.56 -9.66 -20.77
N VAL A 191 11.89 -10.92 -21.04
CA VAL A 191 13.08 -11.58 -20.49
C VAL A 191 14.34 -11.10 -21.20
N ARG A 192 14.29 -11.03 -22.53
CA ARG A 192 15.37 -10.49 -23.38
C ARG A 192 15.69 -9.04 -23.03
N PHE A 193 14.68 -8.23 -22.69
CA PHE A 193 14.87 -6.86 -22.20
C PHE A 193 15.80 -6.80 -20.99
N TYR A 194 15.57 -7.67 -19.99
CA TYR A 194 16.38 -7.68 -18.78
C TYR A 194 17.79 -8.24 -19.01
N GLU A 195 17.94 -9.23 -19.88
CA GLU A 195 19.26 -9.72 -20.28
C GLU A 195 20.09 -8.61 -20.95
N LEU A 196 19.51 -7.90 -21.92
CA LEU A 196 20.16 -6.78 -22.62
C LEU A 196 20.45 -5.61 -21.66
N LYS A 197 19.52 -5.29 -20.77
CA LYS A 197 19.71 -4.27 -19.74
C LYS A 197 20.92 -4.60 -18.86
N SER A 198 21.05 -5.85 -18.40
CA SER A 198 22.20 -6.27 -17.59
C SER A 198 23.51 -6.18 -18.36
N LYS A 199 23.54 -6.60 -19.64
CA LYS A 199 24.71 -6.40 -20.51
C LYS A 199 25.09 -4.94 -20.69
N PHE A 200 24.09 -4.05 -20.80
CA PHE A 200 24.29 -2.61 -20.92
C PHE A 200 24.84 -2.01 -19.62
N ASP A 201 24.23 -2.35 -18.48
CA ASP A 201 24.65 -1.88 -17.16
C ASP A 201 26.10 -2.30 -16.85
N ASP A 202 26.49 -3.52 -17.23
CA ASP A 202 27.84 -4.07 -17.01
C ASP A 202 28.83 -3.74 -18.16
N LEU A 203 28.42 -2.91 -19.12
CA LEU A 203 29.23 -2.46 -20.27
C LEU A 203 29.81 -3.58 -21.16
N VAL A 204 29.09 -4.71 -21.26
CA VAL A 204 29.49 -5.88 -22.10
C VAL A 204 28.58 -6.10 -23.31
N ILE A 205 27.59 -5.23 -23.52
CA ILE A 205 26.67 -5.28 -24.67
C ILE A 205 27.38 -4.99 -26.00
N ASN A 206 27.09 -5.77 -27.04
CA ASN A 206 27.64 -5.52 -28.39
C ASN A 206 26.78 -4.55 -29.22
N GLU A 207 27.25 -4.14 -30.41
CA GLU A 207 26.56 -3.15 -31.25
C GLU A 207 25.16 -3.57 -31.72
N ASP A 208 24.98 -4.84 -32.09
CA ASP A 208 23.70 -5.34 -32.59
C ASP A 208 22.70 -5.53 -31.44
N GLU A 209 23.18 -6.02 -30.30
CA GLU A 209 22.43 -6.06 -29.04
C GLU A 209 22.04 -4.67 -28.56
N MET A 210 22.92 -3.67 -28.72
CA MET A 210 22.62 -2.29 -28.35
C MET A 210 21.53 -1.69 -29.23
N LYS A 211 21.52 -1.99 -30.54
CA LYS A 211 20.43 -1.60 -31.45
C LYS A 211 19.11 -2.27 -31.04
N GLU A 212 19.15 -3.56 -30.73
CA GLU A 212 17.99 -4.33 -30.24
C GLU A 212 17.45 -3.71 -28.93
N PHE A 213 18.33 -3.45 -27.97
CA PHE A 213 17.96 -2.86 -26.68
C PHE A 213 17.35 -1.46 -26.85
N ALA A 214 17.95 -0.62 -27.70
CA ALA A 214 17.41 0.70 -28.02
C ALA A 214 16.02 0.62 -28.65
N GLN A 215 15.78 -0.33 -29.56
CA GLN A 215 14.45 -0.57 -30.13
C GLN A 215 13.43 -0.95 -29.05
N GLN A 216 13.79 -1.86 -28.14
CA GLN A 216 12.89 -2.25 -27.04
C GLN A 216 12.59 -1.08 -26.08
N ILE A 217 13.58 -0.23 -25.78
CA ILE A 217 13.38 1.00 -24.99
C ILE A 217 12.40 1.93 -25.70
N ILE A 218 12.56 2.16 -27.01
CA ILE A 218 11.67 3.02 -27.80
C ILE A 218 10.23 2.45 -27.80
N SER A 219 10.07 1.14 -27.97
CA SER A 219 8.76 0.48 -27.91
C SER A 219 8.12 0.63 -26.53
N LYS A 220 8.88 0.42 -25.44
CA LYS A 220 8.41 0.59 -24.06
C LYS A 220 8.01 2.04 -23.77
N TYR A 221 8.81 3.01 -24.22
CA TYR A 221 8.51 4.44 -24.12
C TYR A 221 7.22 4.80 -24.86
N SER A 222 7.08 4.34 -26.12
CA SER A 222 5.90 4.59 -26.95
C SER A 222 4.62 4.02 -26.32
N TYR A 223 4.69 2.81 -25.77
CA TYR A 223 3.59 2.19 -25.04
C TYR A 223 3.20 3.00 -23.80
N ARG A 224 4.17 3.43 -22.99
CA ARG A 224 3.92 4.27 -21.80
C ARG A 224 3.32 5.63 -22.17
N GLU A 225 3.84 6.28 -23.20
CA GLU A 225 3.28 7.54 -23.72
C GLU A 225 1.81 7.38 -24.11
N ASN A 226 1.45 6.27 -24.77
CA ASN A 226 0.07 6.00 -25.14
C ASN A 226 -0.83 5.84 -23.91
N LEU A 227 -0.38 5.11 -22.90
CA LEU A 227 -1.13 4.95 -21.65
C LEU A 227 -1.31 6.29 -20.90
N ILE A 228 -0.24 7.09 -20.80
CA ILE A 228 -0.29 8.43 -20.20
C ILE A 228 -1.32 9.29 -20.93
N LYS A 229 -1.28 9.33 -22.27
CA LYS A 229 -2.25 10.07 -23.08
C LYS A 229 -3.68 9.58 -22.85
N VAL A 230 -3.89 8.27 -22.76
CA VAL A 230 -5.22 7.69 -22.50
C VAL A 230 -5.72 8.09 -21.12
N GLU A 231 -4.91 8.02 -20.07
CA GLU A 231 -5.35 8.36 -18.72
C GLU A 231 -5.56 9.87 -18.53
N ILE A 232 -4.72 10.73 -19.15
CA ILE A 232 -4.95 12.19 -19.19
C ILE A 232 -6.23 12.53 -19.96
N ARG A 233 -6.56 11.82 -21.05
CA ARG A 233 -7.84 12.04 -21.75
C ARG A 233 -9.06 11.75 -20.88
N LYS A 234 -8.93 10.89 -19.87
CA LYS A 234 -10.02 10.66 -18.90
C LYS A 234 -10.20 11.85 -17.95
N SER A 235 -9.18 12.72 -17.82
CA SER A 235 -9.15 13.85 -16.89
C SER A 235 -9.73 15.16 -17.44
N ALA A 236 -9.77 15.35 -18.76
CA ALA A 236 -10.32 16.55 -19.38
C ALA A 236 -10.94 16.31 -20.75
N GLU A 237 -11.90 17.17 -21.12
CA GLU A 237 -12.63 17.08 -22.40
C GLU A 237 -11.81 17.57 -23.61
N ARG A 238 -10.73 18.37 -23.42
CA ARG A 238 -9.91 18.94 -24.53
C ARG A 238 -8.40 19.01 -24.21
N LEU A 239 -7.60 18.20 -24.91
CA LEU A 239 -6.14 18.08 -24.70
C LEU A 239 -5.34 19.36 -24.98
N ASN A 240 -5.77 20.19 -25.93
CA ASN A 240 -4.99 21.35 -26.36
C ASN A 240 -4.97 22.49 -25.32
N GLN A 241 -5.99 22.56 -24.46
CA GLN A 241 -6.04 23.51 -23.34
C GLN A 241 -5.21 23.02 -22.15
N LEU A 242 -5.12 21.69 -21.95
CA LEU A 242 -4.34 21.09 -20.88
C LEU A 242 -2.84 21.40 -20.99
N SER A 243 -2.25 21.38 -22.19
CA SER A 243 -0.82 21.68 -22.33
C SER A 243 -0.47 23.14 -22.01
N GLN A 244 -1.40 24.07 -22.20
CA GLN A 244 -1.18 25.48 -21.89
C GLN A 244 -1.33 25.77 -20.38
N GLU A 245 -2.21 25.04 -19.69
CA GLU A 245 -2.51 25.25 -18.27
C GLU A 245 -1.71 24.34 -17.32
N PHE A 246 -1.36 23.13 -17.77
CA PHE A 246 -0.75 22.07 -16.94
C PHE A 246 0.55 21.49 -17.53
N GLY A 247 1.24 22.25 -18.40
CA GLY A 247 2.46 21.79 -19.09
C GLY A 247 3.50 21.21 -18.13
N ASP A 248 3.82 21.93 -17.06
CA ASP A 248 4.80 21.51 -16.06
C ASP A 248 4.39 20.22 -15.32
N GLN A 249 3.11 20.07 -14.96
CA GLN A 249 2.59 18.87 -14.30
C GLN A 249 2.64 17.66 -15.23
N ILE A 250 2.33 17.87 -16.52
CA ILE A 250 2.41 16.82 -17.54
C ILE A 250 3.86 16.38 -17.74
N GLU A 251 4.81 17.32 -17.82
CA GLU A 251 6.23 16.98 -17.96
C GLU A 251 6.77 16.22 -16.75
N ARG A 252 6.44 16.67 -15.54
CA ARG A 252 6.81 15.95 -14.31
C ARG A 252 6.22 14.55 -14.28
N LEU A 253 4.92 14.42 -14.57
CA LEU A 253 4.24 13.12 -14.63
C LEU A 253 4.93 12.21 -15.66
N LYS A 254 5.28 12.73 -16.84
CA LYS A 254 6.02 11.96 -17.84
C LYS A 254 7.36 11.48 -17.31
N ASP A 255 8.19 12.36 -16.75
CA ASP A 255 9.53 11.98 -16.25
C ASP A 255 9.43 10.83 -15.22
N ILE A 256 8.51 10.98 -14.28
CA ILE A 256 8.18 9.97 -13.27
C ILE A 256 7.74 8.64 -13.91
N CYS A 257 6.77 8.71 -14.83
CA CYS A 257 6.18 7.52 -15.44
C CYS A 257 7.20 6.74 -16.27
N HIS A 258 8.13 7.43 -16.93
CA HIS A 258 9.18 6.77 -17.71
C HIS A 258 10.22 6.08 -16.81
N LYS A 259 10.45 6.58 -15.60
CA LYS A 259 11.37 5.98 -14.62
C LYS A 259 10.72 4.89 -13.77
N TYR A 260 9.39 4.80 -13.75
CA TYR A 260 8.70 3.80 -12.95
C TYR A 260 8.98 2.37 -13.42
N GLU A 261 9.23 1.48 -12.47
CA GLU A 261 9.21 0.03 -12.66
C GLU A 261 8.22 -0.58 -11.67
N GLU A 262 7.61 -1.71 -12.03
CA GLU A 262 6.69 -2.43 -11.14
C GLU A 262 7.35 -2.66 -9.78
N ARG A 263 6.60 -2.43 -8.71
CA ARG A 263 7.11 -2.61 -7.35
C ARG A 263 6.24 -3.56 -6.55
N VAL A 264 6.88 -4.43 -5.79
CA VAL A 264 6.24 -5.19 -4.71
C VAL A 264 5.88 -4.21 -3.60
N VAL A 265 4.62 -4.21 -3.19
CA VAL A 265 4.09 -3.36 -2.11
C VAL A 265 3.68 -4.17 -0.88
N LEU A 266 3.61 -5.50 -0.99
CA LEU A 266 3.48 -6.41 0.14
C LEU A 266 4.15 -7.74 -0.15
N PHE A 267 4.99 -8.20 0.76
CA PHE A 267 5.56 -9.54 0.75
C PHE A 267 4.66 -10.50 1.54
N GLY A 268 4.66 -11.78 1.13
CA GLY A 268 3.88 -12.83 1.78
C GLY A 268 3.76 -14.06 0.89
N GLU A 269 2.92 -15.01 1.28
CA GLU A 269 2.54 -16.14 0.43
C GLU A 269 1.83 -15.64 -0.85
N LYS A 270 0.97 -14.64 -0.67
CA LYS A 270 0.45 -13.78 -1.74
C LYS A 270 1.27 -12.51 -1.82
N LEU A 271 2.05 -12.38 -2.89
CA LEU A 271 2.75 -11.15 -3.21
C LEU A 271 1.79 -10.12 -3.80
N ILE A 272 1.84 -8.88 -3.31
CA ILE A 272 1.06 -7.77 -3.89
C ILE A 272 2.02 -6.82 -4.60
N PHE A 273 1.69 -6.46 -5.84
CA PHE A 273 2.51 -5.57 -6.66
C PHE A 273 1.68 -4.47 -7.31
N LEU A 274 2.32 -3.32 -7.51
CA LEU A 274 1.78 -2.19 -8.24
C LEU A 274 2.39 -2.17 -9.65
N ASN A 275 1.55 -2.33 -10.66
CA ASN A 275 1.98 -2.23 -12.06
C ASN A 275 1.92 -0.78 -12.55
N PHE A 276 2.46 -0.53 -13.75
CA PHE A 276 2.54 0.82 -14.32
C PHE A 276 1.18 1.49 -14.56
N GLU A 277 0.19 0.76 -15.08
CA GLU A 277 -1.14 1.32 -15.37
C GLU A 277 -1.84 1.78 -14.08
N ARG A 278 -1.73 0.97 -13.02
CA ARG A 278 -2.32 1.26 -11.72
C ARG A 278 -1.56 2.37 -10.99
N PHE A 279 -0.24 2.38 -11.08
CA PHE A 279 0.58 3.51 -10.66
C PHE A 279 0.11 4.82 -11.31
N LEU A 280 0.00 4.83 -12.65
CA LEU A 280 -0.44 5.99 -13.41
C LEU A 280 -1.83 6.47 -12.98
N HIS A 281 -2.76 5.54 -12.79
CA HIS A 281 -4.12 5.83 -12.31
C HIS A 281 -4.13 6.52 -10.94
N ILE A 282 -3.38 5.98 -9.98
CA ILE A 282 -3.29 6.52 -8.62
C ILE A 282 -2.70 7.94 -8.66
N TYR A 283 -1.58 8.12 -9.36
CA TYR A 283 -0.85 9.38 -9.36
C TYR A 283 -1.58 10.51 -10.10
N ILE A 284 -2.23 10.23 -11.23
CA ILE A 284 -3.01 11.26 -11.94
C ILE A 284 -4.24 11.69 -11.12
N ARG A 285 -4.89 10.77 -10.41
CA ARG A 285 -6.20 11.05 -9.80
C ARG A 285 -6.13 11.48 -8.36
N HIS A 286 -5.17 10.96 -7.59
CA HIS A 286 -5.17 11.04 -6.13
C HIS A 286 -3.92 11.75 -5.59
N VAL A 287 -2.97 12.19 -6.42
CA VAL A 287 -1.75 12.89 -5.96
C VAL A 287 -1.76 14.34 -6.44
N THR A 288 -1.80 15.31 -5.52
CA THR A 288 -1.98 16.73 -5.84
C THR A 288 -0.96 17.25 -6.85
N GLU A 289 0.30 16.87 -6.70
CA GLU A 289 1.42 17.32 -7.54
C GLU A 289 1.28 16.97 -9.02
N THR A 290 0.50 15.93 -9.33
CA THR A 290 0.35 15.35 -10.68
C THR A 290 -1.10 15.34 -11.15
N GLN A 291 -2.03 15.94 -10.38
CA GLN A 291 -3.42 16.09 -10.80
C GLN A 291 -3.51 17.07 -11.99
N ILE A 292 -4.06 16.58 -13.10
CA ILE A 292 -4.22 17.33 -14.34
C ILE A 292 -5.71 17.49 -14.64
N GLY A 293 -6.16 18.74 -14.79
CA GLY A 293 -7.53 19.09 -15.14
C GLY A 293 -8.46 19.28 -13.93
N ASN A 294 -9.56 20.01 -14.15
CA ASN A 294 -10.50 20.41 -13.10
C ASN A 294 -11.42 19.25 -12.63
N ARG A 295 -11.56 18.18 -13.41
CA ARG A 295 -12.45 17.04 -13.09
C ARG A 295 -12.01 16.26 -11.85
N PHE A 296 -10.74 16.42 -11.44
CA PHE A 296 -10.20 15.74 -10.25
C PHE A 296 -10.05 16.65 -9.03
N GLN A 297 -10.41 17.95 -9.13
CA GLN A 297 -10.34 18.90 -8.02
C GLN A 297 -11.28 18.58 -6.84
N GLY A 298 -12.19 17.61 -6.99
CA GLY A 298 -13.07 17.10 -5.93
C GLY A 298 -12.81 15.64 -5.52
N LYS A 299 -11.82 14.96 -6.12
CA LYS A 299 -11.49 13.58 -5.74
C LYS A 299 -10.73 13.53 -4.44
N THR A 300 -10.74 12.36 -3.81
CA THR A 300 -9.90 12.06 -2.66
C THR A 300 -8.42 12.11 -3.03
N VAL A 301 -7.59 12.74 -2.18
CA VAL A 301 -6.19 13.07 -2.47
C VAL A 301 -5.29 12.69 -1.30
N PHE A 302 -4.11 12.14 -1.59
CA PHE A 302 -3.12 11.89 -0.56
C PHE A 302 -2.70 13.17 0.16
N GLN A 303 -2.66 13.11 1.49
CA GLN A 303 -2.01 14.14 2.30
C GLN A 303 -0.50 13.90 2.43
N TYR A 304 0.14 13.13 1.56
CA TYR A 304 1.57 12.86 1.61
C TYR A 304 2.28 13.46 0.40
N LYS A 305 3.60 13.59 0.49
CA LYS A 305 4.40 14.04 -0.66
C LYS A 305 4.36 12.99 -1.76
N PHE A 306 4.45 13.44 -3.00
CA PHE A 306 4.54 12.60 -4.19
C PHE A 306 5.52 11.41 -4.04
N ASP A 307 6.72 11.65 -3.50
CA ASP A 307 7.77 10.63 -3.36
C ASP A 307 7.44 9.57 -2.28
N ASP A 308 6.56 9.90 -1.34
CA ASP A 308 6.19 9.04 -0.22
C ASP A 308 5.02 8.09 -0.55
N ILE A 309 4.27 8.32 -1.63
CA ILE A 309 3.01 7.62 -1.92
C ILE A 309 3.19 6.10 -2.03
N ILE A 310 4.23 5.62 -2.72
CA ILE A 310 4.50 4.17 -2.82
C ILE A 310 4.80 3.57 -1.44
N ARG A 311 5.49 4.31 -0.58
CA ARG A 311 5.79 3.86 0.78
C ARG A 311 4.52 3.85 1.63
N VAL A 312 3.64 4.84 1.49
CA VAL A 312 2.31 4.83 2.12
C VAL A 312 1.49 3.63 1.67
N ILE A 313 1.46 3.33 0.36
CA ILE A 313 0.80 2.11 -0.16
C ILE A 313 1.31 0.88 0.58
N SER A 314 2.63 0.72 0.65
CA SER A 314 3.26 -0.45 1.29
C SER A 314 2.89 -0.55 2.77
N LEU A 315 2.96 0.56 3.52
CA LEU A 315 2.60 0.60 4.93
C LEU A 315 1.12 0.28 5.19
N VAL A 316 0.22 0.74 4.32
CA VAL A 316 -1.21 0.39 4.39
C VAL A 316 -1.43 -1.09 4.09
N MET A 317 -0.72 -1.66 3.11
CA MET A 317 -0.79 -3.10 2.83
C MET A 317 -0.26 -3.92 4.00
N ASP A 318 0.83 -3.49 4.63
CA ASP A 318 1.41 -4.17 5.81
C ASP A 318 0.42 -4.21 6.98
N VAL A 319 -0.29 -3.10 7.26
CA VAL A 319 -1.33 -3.06 8.30
C VAL A 319 -2.42 -4.12 8.06
N ALA A 320 -2.78 -4.35 6.79
CA ALA A 320 -3.78 -5.35 6.41
C ALA A 320 -3.17 -6.70 6.01
N SER A 321 -1.88 -6.94 6.26
CA SER A 321 -1.16 -8.09 5.70
C SER A 321 -1.82 -9.41 6.07
N ASN A 322 -2.06 -9.66 7.36
CA ASN A 322 -2.66 -10.92 7.82
C ASN A 322 -4.01 -11.21 7.16
N ASP A 323 -4.87 -10.20 7.05
CA ASP A 323 -6.19 -10.27 6.42
C ASP A 323 -6.11 -10.52 4.91
N ILE A 324 -5.19 -9.84 4.21
CA ILE A 324 -4.90 -10.09 2.78
C ILE A 324 -4.43 -11.52 2.57
N GLN A 325 -3.44 -11.97 3.36
CA GLN A 325 -2.87 -13.31 3.23
C GLN A 325 -3.91 -14.40 3.56
N GLU A 326 -4.75 -14.19 4.57
CA GLU A 326 -5.83 -15.11 4.91
C GLU A 326 -6.91 -15.17 3.82
N HIS A 327 -7.32 -14.01 3.28
CA HIS A 327 -8.30 -13.96 2.19
C HIS A 327 -7.84 -14.80 1.00
N PHE A 328 -6.60 -14.65 0.54
CA PHE A 328 -6.12 -15.39 -0.63
C PHE A 328 -5.78 -16.85 -0.33
N ARG A 329 -5.55 -17.23 0.93
CA ARG A 329 -5.49 -18.65 1.34
C ARG A 329 -6.86 -19.32 1.24
N ASN A 330 -7.91 -18.63 1.67
CA ASN A 330 -9.28 -19.17 1.70
C ASN A 330 -10.01 -19.02 0.35
N PHE A 331 -9.70 -17.97 -0.40
CA PHE A 331 -10.38 -17.57 -1.64
C PHE A 331 -9.38 -17.12 -2.73
N PRO A 332 -8.50 -18.04 -3.20
CA PRO A 332 -7.37 -17.68 -4.08
C PRO A 332 -7.78 -16.97 -5.38
N ASP A 333 -8.95 -17.31 -5.91
CA ASP A 333 -9.47 -16.79 -7.20
C ASP A 333 -10.39 -15.57 -7.03
N LYS A 334 -10.62 -15.09 -5.80
CA LYS A 334 -11.50 -13.94 -5.54
C LYS A 334 -10.72 -12.67 -5.31
N ILE A 335 -11.25 -11.56 -5.81
CA ILE A 335 -10.73 -10.22 -5.54
C ILE A 335 -10.79 -9.95 -4.03
N TYR A 336 -9.70 -9.45 -3.48
CA TYR A 336 -9.69 -8.88 -2.13
C TYR A 336 -10.13 -7.42 -2.20
N ARG A 337 -11.08 -7.03 -1.35
CA ARG A 337 -11.70 -5.70 -1.38
C ARG A 337 -11.95 -5.19 0.04
N ARG A 338 -11.48 -3.97 0.30
CA ARG A 338 -11.71 -3.19 1.52
C ARG A 338 -12.14 -1.78 1.10
N MET A 339 -13.39 -1.44 1.37
CA MET A 339 -14.03 -0.17 0.99
C MET A 339 -15.08 0.21 2.02
N GLY A 340 -15.56 1.46 1.97
CA GLY A 340 -16.64 1.89 2.84
C GLY A 340 -16.27 1.80 4.32
N ALA A 341 -17.19 1.24 5.11
CA ALA A 341 -16.96 0.94 6.53
C ALA A 341 -15.80 -0.05 6.80
N ARG A 342 -15.41 -0.86 5.80
CA ARG A 342 -14.32 -1.85 5.90
C ARG A 342 -13.01 -1.33 5.30
N SER A 343 -12.87 -0.03 5.14
CA SER A 343 -11.62 0.58 4.66
C SER A 343 -10.46 0.38 5.64
N ILE A 344 -9.23 0.38 5.12
CA ILE A 344 -8.04 0.13 5.93
C ILE A 344 -7.59 1.43 6.58
N TYR A 345 -7.56 1.47 7.91
CA TYR A 345 -7.06 2.63 8.64
C TYR A 345 -5.54 2.72 8.64
N TYR A 346 -5.00 3.90 8.35
CA TYR A 346 -3.59 4.22 8.56
C TYR A 346 -3.39 5.73 8.77
N ASP A 347 -2.77 6.09 9.91
CA ASP A 347 -2.29 7.44 10.24
C ASP A 347 -3.31 8.57 9.99
N GLY A 348 -4.51 8.41 10.53
CA GLY A 348 -5.61 9.37 10.41
C GLY A 348 -6.35 9.31 9.08
N HIS A 349 -6.13 8.30 8.24
CA HIS A 349 -6.82 8.09 6.97
C HIS A 349 -7.40 6.69 6.86
N TYR A 350 -8.41 6.56 6.00
CA TYR A 350 -9.05 5.29 5.69
C TYR A 350 -8.88 5.04 4.20
N TYR A 351 -8.32 3.90 3.81
CA TYR A 351 -7.95 3.60 2.44
C TYR A 351 -8.90 2.57 1.83
N ARG A 352 -9.40 2.88 0.63
CA ARG A 352 -10.01 1.90 -0.26
C ARG A 352 -8.92 1.09 -0.94
N VAL A 353 -9.06 -0.23 -0.94
CA VAL A 353 -8.09 -1.17 -1.50
C VAL A 353 -8.82 -2.28 -2.25
N GLU A 354 -8.39 -2.52 -3.50
CA GLU A 354 -8.81 -3.68 -4.29
C GLU A 354 -7.60 -4.38 -4.91
N ILE A 355 -7.51 -5.68 -4.71
CA ILE A 355 -6.40 -6.52 -5.17
C ILE A 355 -6.94 -7.70 -5.97
N GLU A 356 -6.43 -7.88 -7.18
CA GLU A 356 -6.80 -9.00 -8.05
C GLU A 356 -6.23 -10.35 -7.56
N PRO A 357 -6.82 -11.48 -8.00
CA PRO A 357 -6.30 -12.82 -7.73
C PRO A 357 -4.86 -13.05 -8.17
N ASN A 358 -4.32 -12.29 -9.11
CA ASN A 358 -2.91 -12.39 -9.51
C ASN A 358 -1.95 -11.64 -8.54
N GLY A 359 -2.46 -10.87 -7.57
CA GLY A 359 -1.67 -10.01 -6.69
C GLY A 359 -1.53 -8.56 -7.17
N SER A 360 -2.14 -8.17 -8.29
CA SER A 360 -2.08 -6.80 -8.78
C SER A 360 -2.96 -5.86 -7.94
N LEU A 361 -2.39 -4.77 -7.45
CA LEU A 361 -3.12 -3.70 -6.76
C LEU A 361 -3.88 -2.85 -7.79
N ILE A 362 -5.21 -2.92 -7.76
CA ILE A 362 -6.10 -2.32 -8.77
C ILE A 362 -6.60 -0.94 -8.36
N THR A 363 -7.08 -0.81 -7.13
CA THR A 363 -7.60 0.45 -6.60
C THR A 363 -6.93 0.73 -5.27
N PHE A 364 -6.42 1.95 -5.13
CA PHE A 364 -5.83 2.43 -3.88
C PHE A 364 -5.96 3.95 -3.77
N HIS A 365 -6.72 4.44 -2.78
CA HIS A 365 -6.83 5.86 -2.46
C HIS A 365 -7.42 6.07 -1.05
N PRO A 366 -7.13 7.19 -0.38
CA PRO A 366 -7.77 7.52 0.89
C PRO A 366 -9.23 7.93 0.69
N TYR A 367 -10.06 7.83 1.73
CA TYR A 367 -11.32 8.56 1.85
C TYR A 367 -11.03 9.88 2.57
N ASN A 368 -11.26 10.99 1.86
CA ASN A 368 -11.07 12.35 2.40
C ASN A 368 -12.40 13.08 2.65
N ASN A 369 -13.50 12.59 2.07
CA ASN A 369 -14.86 13.09 2.20
C ASN A 369 -15.83 11.91 2.26
N CYS A 370 -17.00 12.13 2.85
CA CYS A 370 -18.00 11.06 2.98
C CYS A 370 -18.60 10.66 1.63
N GLU A 371 -18.68 11.56 0.64
CA GLU A 371 -19.39 11.32 -0.64
C GLU A 371 -18.91 10.09 -1.45
N GLU A 372 -17.60 9.91 -1.67
CA GLU A 372 -17.08 8.71 -2.37
C GLU A 372 -17.28 7.44 -1.54
N LYS A 373 -17.28 7.56 -0.20
CA LYS A 373 -17.49 6.43 0.71
C LYS A 373 -18.96 6.03 0.79
N ASP A 374 -19.87 6.98 0.84
CA ASP A 374 -21.31 6.76 0.94
C ASP A 374 -21.81 6.04 -0.31
N ALA A 375 -21.29 6.40 -1.49
CA ALA A 375 -21.54 5.66 -2.72
C ALA A 375 -21.05 4.20 -2.68
N ASP A 376 -19.90 3.94 -2.05
CA ASP A 376 -19.35 2.59 -1.90
C ASP A 376 -20.05 1.76 -0.79
N ASN A 377 -20.74 2.40 0.15
CA ASN A 377 -21.52 1.73 1.20
C ASN A 377 -22.91 1.26 0.69
N GLU A 378 -23.34 1.74 -0.49
CA GLU A 378 -24.59 1.32 -1.15
C GLU A 378 -24.44 0.07 -2.05
N GLU A 379 -23.19 -0.37 -2.32
CA GLU A 379 -22.82 -1.60 -3.04
C GLU A 379 -22.44 -2.76 -2.10
#